data_AF-A0A146GGS3-F1
#
_entry.id   AF-A0A146GGS3-F1
#
_cell.length_a   1.000
_cell.length_b   1.000
_cell.length_c   1.000
_cell.angle_alpha   90.00
_cell.angle_beta   90.00
_cell.angle_gamma   90.00
#
_symmetry.space_group_name_H-M   'P 1'
#
loop_
_entity.id
_entity.type
_entity.pdbx_description
1 polymer ?
#
loop_
_entity_poly.entity_id
_entity_poly.type
_entity_poly.pdbx_seq_one_letter_code
_entity_poly.pdbx_strand_id
1 'polypeptide(L)'
;MSTTTQSALAQPKPTRELRVVEDSGPLAHLFDTARFDHLYRIAGAMAAASLLPEHLWRNKQGVFEPEQVRGNCFLIVNQSVRWGMDPFAVMPETYVVGGKLAYQGKLIAAVVNARAGLEGRLKYEFKGKKGSDDFTITVSGKFPGDEEASELSLSVGEAKTGNDMWRKDPEQKLVYSGAVKWARRYCPEIVLGVVTDDDIERMNERAAAEEKTVKQKARPVFTEPQPEGPAPVVAEENTLEPKEQKPEPAPEKKEPVFVPANAREKLAVALRDLDFSQERFVSGLRRIDPGKVADGITIVPQLPEEVCERVLEEGLDEILDFIRIKEAKDEDRAGK
;
A
#
# COMPACT_ATOMS: atom_id res chain seq x y z
N MET A 1 78.48 8.29 -27.33
CA MET A 1 77.14 8.79 -26.98
C MET A 1 76.58 7.85 -25.94
N SER A 2 76.59 8.27 -24.66
CA SER A 2 76.19 7.42 -23.54
C SER A 2 74.74 7.69 -23.20
N THR A 3 73.84 6.78 -23.57
CA THR A 3 72.40 6.87 -23.26
C THR A 3 72.19 6.46 -21.81
N THR A 4 72.01 7.45 -20.94
CA THR A 4 71.52 7.24 -19.57
C THR A 4 70.01 7.10 -19.62
N THR A 5 69.50 5.88 -19.50
CA THR A 5 68.06 5.64 -19.32
C THR A 5 67.68 6.00 -17.89
N GLN A 6 67.10 7.20 -17.70
CA GLN A 6 66.41 7.54 -16.45
C GLN A 6 65.18 6.63 -16.31
N SER A 7 65.23 5.71 -15.34
CA SER A 7 64.06 4.99 -14.86
C SER A 7 63.17 5.99 -14.12
N ALA A 8 62.05 6.38 -14.74
CA ALA A 8 61.03 7.18 -14.08
C ALA A 8 60.36 6.32 -13.00
N LEU A 9 60.67 6.60 -11.73
CA LEU A 9 59.99 6.02 -10.58
C LEU A 9 58.49 6.37 -10.66
N ALA A 10 57.66 5.37 -10.93
CA ALA A 10 56.21 5.51 -10.89
C ALA A 10 55.80 5.93 -9.48
N GLN A 11 55.21 7.12 -9.35
CA GLN A 11 54.71 7.58 -8.06
C GLN A 11 53.58 6.64 -7.58
N PRO A 12 53.56 6.26 -6.28
CA PRO A 12 52.52 5.41 -5.75
C PRO A 12 51.17 6.08 -5.97
N LYS A 13 50.25 5.36 -6.60
CA LYS A 13 48.85 5.78 -6.79
C LYS A 13 48.30 6.14 -5.41
N PRO A 14 47.67 7.31 -5.22
CA PRO A 14 47.15 7.69 -3.92
C PRO A 14 46.16 6.63 -3.44
N THR A 15 46.53 5.93 -2.36
CA THR A 15 45.64 4.98 -1.70
C THR A 15 44.45 5.75 -1.17
N ARG A 16 43.27 5.42 -1.66
CA ARG A 16 42.02 6.05 -1.22
C ARG A 16 41.79 5.64 0.23
N GLU A 17 42.11 6.51 1.18
CA GLU A 17 41.79 6.28 2.58
C GLU A 17 40.27 6.28 2.75
N LEU A 18 39.73 5.15 3.20
CA LEU A 18 38.34 5.05 3.62
C LEU A 18 38.20 5.80 4.94
N ARG A 19 37.74 7.06 4.88
CA ARG A 19 37.40 7.81 6.08
C ARG A 19 36.01 7.37 6.53
N VAL A 20 35.95 6.66 7.67
CA VAL A 20 34.69 6.35 8.33
C VAL A 20 34.10 7.67 8.84
N VAL A 21 32.92 8.03 8.32
CA VAL A 21 32.17 9.18 8.81
C VAL A 21 31.23 8.66 9.88
N GLU A 22 31.48 9.01 11.14
CA GLU A 22 30.59 8.68 12.24
C GLU A 22 29.44 9.68 12.28
N ASP A 23 28.22 9.20 12.01
CA ASP A 23 27.00 10.01 12.13
C ASP A 23 26.24 9.64 13.44
N SER A 24 26.16 10.61 14.34
CA SER A 24 25.36 10.54 15.56
C SER A 24 24.12 11.43 15.50
N GLY A 25 23.77 11.94 14.32
CA GLY A 25 22.60 12.78 14.10
C GLY A 25 21.28 12.01 14.22
N PRO A 26 20.13 12.72 14.25
CA PRO A 26 18.81 12.13 14.43
C PRO A 26 18.39 11.18 13.28
N LEU A 27 19.00 11.33 12.11
CA LEU A 27 18.75 10.50 10.93
C LEU A 27 19.85 9.47 10.66
N ALA A 28 20.81 9.31 11.57
CA ALA A 28 21.95 8.42 11.35
C ALA A 28 21.53 6.96 11.09
N HIS A 29 20.36 6.54 11.56
CA HIS A 29 19.82 5.21 11.29
C HIS A 29 19.45 4.96 9.82
N LEU A 30 19.23 6.02 9.03
CA LEU A 30 18.92 5.93 7.59
C LEU A 30 20.17 5.93 6.70
N PHE A 31 21.21 6.65 7.12
CA PHE A 31 22.40 6.86 6.29
C PHE A 31 23.59 5.96 6.68
N ASP A 32 23.53 5.33 7.85
CA ASP A 32 24.46 4.27 8.24
C ASP A 32 23.95 2.91 7.75
N THR A 33 24.77 2.22 6.95
CA THR A 33 24.41 0.94 6.34
C THR A 33 24.09 -0.13 7.38
N ALA A 34 24.87 -0.24 8.46
CA ALA A 34 24.67 -1.28 9.46
C ALA A 34 23.37 -1.08 10.25
N ARG A 35 23.05 0.18 10.59
CA ARG A 35 21.79 0.55 11.25
C ARG A 35 20.61 0.35 10.31
N PHE A 36 20.71 0.78 9.05
CA PHE A 36 19.67 0.58 8.05
C PHE A 36 19.36 -0.90 7.86
N ASP A 37 20.40 -1.74 7.68
CA ASP A 37 20.25 -3.19 7.53
C ASP A 37 19.59 -3.83 8.76
N HIS A 38 19.92 -3.37 9.96
CA HIS A 38 19.29 -3.85 11.18
C HIS A 38 17.79 -3.50 11.22
N LEU A 39 17.42 -2.24 10.92
CA LEU A 39 16.02 -1.83 10.82
C LEU A 39 15.26 -2.60 9.73
N TYR A 40 15.93 -2.91 8.62
CA TYR A 40 15.35 -3.71 7.54
C TYR A 40 15.13 -5.17 7.94
N ARG A 41 16.00 -5.74 8.80
CA ARG A 41 15.79 -7.07 9.40
C ARG A 41 14.61 -7.07 10.37
N ILE A 42 14.44 -6.02 11.18
CA ILE A 42 13.27 -5.85 12.05
C ILE A 42 11.98 -5.80 11.20
N ALA A 43 11.99 -5.02 10.11
CA ALA A 43 10.87 -4.98 9.16
C ALA A 43 10.61 -6.36 8.53
N GLY A 44 11.67 -7.14 8.26
CA GLY A 44 11.55 -8.54 7.83
C GLY A 44 10.88 -9.45 8.83
N ALA A 45 11.25 -9.35 10.11
CA ALA A 45 10.60 -10.10 11.19
C ALA A 45 9.13 -9.71 11.34
N MET A 46 8.83 -8.41 11.21
CA MET A 46 7.46 -7.89 11.21
C MET A 46 6.65 -8.42 10.02
N ALA A 47 7.21 -8.42 8.81
CA ALA A 47 6.55 -8.94 7.61
C ALA A 47 6.25 -10.45 7.68
N ALA A 48 7.06 -11.21 8.43
CA ALA A 48 6.85 -12.63 8.66
C ALA A 48 5.83 -12.93 9.77
N ALA A 49 5.34 -11.92 10.50
CA ALA A 49 4.40 -12.12 11.60
C ALA A 49 3.02 -12.53 11.08
N SER A 50 2.43 -13.56 11.68
CA SER A 50 1.06 -14.02 11.34
C SER A 50 -0.03 -13.02 11.69
N LEU A 51 0.26 -12.08 12.60
CA LEU A 51 -0.66 -11.04 13.06
C LEU A 51 -0.48 -9.70 12.32
N LEU A 52 0.21 -9.71 11.16
CA LEU A 52 0.42 -8.51 10.36
C LEU A 52 -0.93 -7.95 9.85
N PRO A 53 -1.24 -6.68 10.10
CA PRO A 53 -2.46 -6.03 9.61
C PRO A 53 -2.61 -6.13 8.09
N GLU A 54 -3.83 -6.39 7.64
CA GLU A 54 -4.14 -6.67 6.23
C GLU A 54 -3.64 -5.61 5.26
N HIS A 55 -3.74 -4.33 5.64
CA HIS A 55 -3.32 -3.21 4.79
C HIS A 55 -1.82 -3.16 4.51
N LEU A 56 -1.01 -3.95 5.22
CA LEU A 56 0.45 -4.02 5.01
C LEU A 56 0.85 -5.12 4.05
N TRP A 57 0.02 -6.14 3.85
CA TRP A 57 0.33 -7.29 2.98
C TRP A 57 -0.67 -7.53 1.84
N ARG A 58 -1.83 -6.87 1.85
CA ARG A 58 -2.78 -6.92 0.74
C ARG A 58 -3.58 -5.64 0.58
N ASN A 59 -4.19 -5.50 -0.60
CA ASN A 59 -5.23 -4.53 -0.88
C ASN A 59 -6.33 -5.17 -1.74
N LYS A 60 -7.19 -4.34 -2.33
CA LYS A 60 -8.28 -4.82 -3.21
C LYS A 60 -7.78 -5.49 -4.49
N GLN A 61 -6.55 -5.19 -4.92
CA GLN A 61 -5.95 -5.70 -6.14
C GLN A 61 -5.23 -7.04 -5.93
N GLY A 62 -4.96 -7.42 -4.67
CA GLY A 62 -4.36 -8.70 -4.34
C GLY A 62 -3.39 -8.61 -3.17
N VAL A 63 -2.57 -9.66 -3.06
CA VAL A 63 -1.47 -9.76 -2.09
C VAL A 63 -0.25 -9.06 -2.66
N PHE A 64 0.48 -8.34 -1.81
CA PHE A 64 1.72 -7.67 -2.20
C PHE A 64 2.88 -8.66 -2.31
N GLU A 65 3.86 -8.33 -3.14
CA GLU A 65 5.10 -9.09 -3.22
C GLU A 65 5.87 -9.03 -1.89
N PRO A 66 6.61 -10.07 -1.49
CA PRO A 66 7.29 -10.13 -0.19
C PRO A 66 8.16 -8.90 0.12
N GLU A 67 8.83 -8.36 -0.90
CA GLU A 67 9.66 -7.17 -0.76
C GLU A 67 8.82 -5.89 -0.52
N GLN A 68 7.64 -5.81 -1.12
CA GLN A 68 6.70 -4.72 -0.86
C GLN A 68 6.14 -4.80 0.55
N VAL A 69 5.80 -6.00 1.05
CA VAL A 69 5.34 -6.19 2.43
C VAL A 69 6.41 -5.72 3.42
N ARG A 70 7.67 -6.12 3.18
CA ARG A 70 8.82 -5.68 3.99
C ARG A 70 9.02 -4.17 3.92
N GLY A 71 8.92 -3.58 2.73
CA GLY A 71 8.95 -2.12 2.53
C GLY A 71 7.85 -1.41 3.32
N ASN A 72 6.62 -1.92 3.29
CA ASN A 72 5.49 -1.38 4.06
C ASN A 72 5.76 -1.46 5.58
N CYS A 73 6.31 -2.57 6.07
CA CYS A 73 6.71 -2.71 7.47
C CYS A 73 7.85 -1.75 7.84
N PHE A 74 8.79 -1.52 6.93
CA PHE A 74 9.91 -0.59 7.15
C PHE A 74 9.44 0.86 7.32
N LEU A 75 8.37 1.29 6.63
CA LEU A 75 7.78 2.61 6.85
C LEU A 75 7.39 2.82 8.32
N ILE A 76 6.82 1.79 8.94
CA ILE A 76 6.42 1.81 10.35
C ILE A 76 7.66 1.78 11.23
N VAL A 77 8.60 0.85 11.00
CA VAL A 77 9.84 0.74 11.79
C VAL A 77 10.61 2.05 11.82
N ASN A 78 10.80 2.66 10.65
CA ASN A 78 11.50 3.94 10.52
C ASN A 78 10.79 5.05 11.31
N GLN A 79 9.46 5.14 11.21
CA GLN A 79 8.69 6.14 11.96
C GLN A 79 8.73 5.90 13.47
N SER A 80 8.67 4.65 13.91
CA SER A 80 8.77 4.27 15.32
C SER A 80 10.12 4.63 15.92
N VAL A 81 11.21 4.46 15.19
CA VAL A 81 12.55 4.90 15.62
C VAL A 81 12.60 6.41 15.83
N ARG A 82 12.02 7.19 14.91
CA ARG A 82 11.93 8.67 15.05
C ARG A 82 11.14 9.07 16.30
N TRP A 83 10.08 8.33 16.63
CA TRP A 83 9.29 8.54 17.85
C TRP A 83 9.90 7.91 19.11
N GLY A 84 10.94 7.08 18.98
CA GLY A 84 11.48 6.31 20.09
C GLY A 84 10.45 5.33 20.69
N MET A 85 9.61 4.72 19.85
CA MET A 85 8.56 3.77 20.26
C MET A 85 8.83 2.38 19.69
N ASP A 86 8.23 1.36 20.31
CA ASP A 86 8.25 -0.01 19.81
C ASP A 86 7.47 -0.12 18.47
N PRO A 87 8.12 -0.53 17.36
CA PRO A 87 7.45 -0.66 16.08
C PRO A 87 6.32 -1.70 16.07
N PHE A 88 6.40 -2.74 16.91
CA PHE A 88 5.32 -3.74 17.01
C PHE A 88 4.08 -3.19 17.71
N ALA A 89 4.26 -2.24 18.65
CA ALA A 89 3.15 -1.52 19.28
C ALA A 89 2.55 -0.44 18.38
N VAL A 90 3.34 0.18 17.50
CA VAL A 90 2.87 1.20 16.54
C VAL A 90 2.10 0.57 15.39
N MET A 91 2.52 -0.60 14.90
CA MET A 91 1.93 -1.30 13.76
C MET A 91 0.39 -1.44 13.79
N PRO A 92 -0.25 -1.93 14.87
CA PRO A 92 -1.72 -2.06 14.92
C PRO A 92 -2.45 -0.72 14.94
N GLU A 93 -1.74 0.39 15.17
CA GLU A 93 -2.29 1.75 15.20
C GLU A 93 -2.22 2.46 13.85
N THR A 94 -1.95 1.69 12.80
CA THR A 94 -1.89 2.15 11.42
C THR A 94 -3.05 1.61 10.59
N TYR A 95 -3.36 2.29 9.50
CA TYR A 95 -4.32 1.86 8.48
C TYR A 95 -4.02 2.57 7.16
N VAL A 96 -4.61 2.13 6.05
CA VAL A 96 -4.42 2.76 4.74
C VAL A 96 -5.74 3.29 4.23
N VAL A 97 -5.74 4.56 3.80
CA VAL A 97 -6.86 5.16 3.05
C VAL A 97 -6.31 6.00 1.91
N GLY A 98 -6.92 5.87 0.73
CA GLY A 98 -6.46 6.59 -0.46
C GLY A 98 -5.00 6.29 -0.83
N GLY A 99 -4.52 5.08 -0.52
CA GLY A 99 -3.13 4.65 -0.79
C GLY A 99 -2.08 5.27 0.15
N LYS A 100 -2.48 6.02 1.18
CA LYS A 100 -1.58 6.61 2.17
C LYS A 100 -1.64 5.83 3.47
N LEU A 101 -0.47 5.54 4.05
CA LEU A 101 -0.35 5.02 5.41
C LEU A 101 -0.72 6.14 6.38
N ALA A 102 -1.68 5.85 7.25
CA ALA A 102 -2.17 6.77 8.26
C ALA A 102 -2.08 6.17 9.66
N TYR A 103 -2.10 7.05 10.65
CA TYR A 103 -1.90 6.74 12.06
C TYR A 103 -3.08 7.25 12.89
N GLN A 104 -3.51 6.45 13.86
CA GLN A 104 -4.62 6.83 14.73
C GLN A 104 -4.27 8.03 15.61
N GLY A 105 -5.22 8.93 15.83
CA GLY A 105 -4.99 10.12 16.67
C GLY A 105 -4.59 9.78 18.12
N LYS A 106 -5.00 8.63 18.65
CA LYS A 106 -4.57 8.15 19.97
C LYS A 106 -3.06 7.92 20.05
N LEU A 107 -2.46 7.38 18.98
CA LEU A 107 -1.02 7.18 18.89
C LEU A 107 -0.32 8.53 18.88
N ILE A 108 -0.85 9.50 18.12
CA ILE A 108 -0.28 10.85 18.08
C ILE A 108 -0.32 11.50 19.47
N ALA A 109 -1.43 11.40 20.19
CA ALA A 109 -1.52 11.87 21.57
C ALA A 109 -0.49 11.17 22.49
N ALA A 110 -0.26 9.87 22.31
CA ALA A 110 0.75 9.12 23.07
C ALA A 110 2.17 9.62 22.76
N VAL A 111 2.50 9.80 21.48
CA VAL A 111 3.80 10.31 21.02
C VAL A 111 4.05 11.71 21.57
N VAL A 112 3.08 12.63 21.48
CA VAL A 112 3.22 14.00 22.00
C VAL A 112 3.52 13.97 23.49
N ASN A 113 2.75 13.21 24.27
CA ASN A 113 2.98 13.08 25.71
C ASN A 113 4.36 12.47 26.05
N ALA A 114 4.92 11.63 25.18
CA ALA A 114 6.21 10.99 25.41
C ALA A 114 7.41 11.79 24.88
N ARG A 115 7.23 12.62 23.84
CA ARG A 115 8.33 13.15 23.02
C ARG A 115 8.31 14.66 22.79
N ALA A 116 7.20 15.34 23.04
CA ALA A 116 7.14 16.81 22.89
C ALA A 116 7.92 17.58 23.95
N GLY A 117 8.40 16.91 25.00
CA GLY A 117 9.13 17.59 26.08
C GLY A 117 8.20 18.49 26.90
N LEU A 118 6.95 18.08 27.10
CA LEU A 118 5.99 18.80 27.94
C LEU A 118 6.34 18.68 29.43
N GLU A 119 6.03 19.72 30.18
CA GLU A 119 5.90 19.68 31.64
C GLU A 119 4.62 18.92 31.99
N GLY A 120 4.75 17.60 32.15
CA GLY A 120 3.62 16.70 32.40
C GLY A 120 3.02 16.11 31.13
N ARG A 121 1.70 16.27 30.94
CA ARG A 121 0.94 15.67 29.83
C ARG A 121 -0.07 16.68 29.28
N LEU A 122 -0.54 16.44 28.06
CA LEU A 122 -1.70 17.14 27.51
C LEU A 122 -2.89 17.02 28.47
N LYS A 123 -3.54 18.15 28.72
CA LYS A 123 -4.77 18.25 29.49
C LYS A 123 -5.94 18.53 28.56
N TYR A 124 -7.12 18.09 28.98
CA TYR A 124 -8.34 18.15 28.20
C TYR A 124 -9.46 18.69 29.08
N GLU A 125 -10.08 19.79 28.66
CA GLU A 125 -11.23 20.39 29.33
C GLU A 125 -12.41 20.47 28.37
N PHE A 126 -13.58 19.99 28.80
CA PHE A 126 -14.79 20.03 27.98
C PHE A 126 -15.71 21.16 28.42
N LYS A 127 -16.31 21.85 27.45
CA LYS A 127 -17.31 22.91 27.64
C LYS A 127 -18.48 22.72 26.68
N GLY A 128 -19.65 23.21 27.07
CA GLY A 128 -20.89 23.10 26.30
C GLY A 128 -21.69 21.83 26.61
N LYS A 129 -22.76 21.59 25.84
CA LYS A 129 -23.69 20.48 26.07
C LYS A 129 -23.26 19.25 25.26
N LYS A 130 -23.19 18.06 25.90
CA LYS A 130 -22.87 16.82 25.17
C LYS A 130 -23.89 16.56 24.05
N GLY A 131 -23.39 16.20 22.86
CA GLY A 131 -24.21 15.86 21.69
C GLY A 131 -24.65 17.05 20.84
N SER A 132 -24.29 18.28 21.20
CA SER A 132 -24.50 19.46 20.37
C SER A 132 -23.22 19.89 19.66
N ASP A 133 -23.35 20.63 18.57
CA ASP A 133 -22.22 21.05 17.75
C ASP A 133 -21.34 22.13 18.44
N ASP A 134 -21.86 22.81 19.47
CA ASP A 134 -21.11 23.73 20.34
C ASP A 134 -20.30 23.01 21.44
N PHE A 135 -20.45 21.69 21.59
CA PHE A 135 -19.61 20.90 22.51
C PHE A 135 -18.14 21.03 22.10
N THR A 136 -17.32 21.55 23.01
CA THR A 136 -15.96 22.00 22.71
C THR A 136 -14.97 21.36 23.67
N ILE A 137 -13.83 20.95 23.13
CA ILE A 137 -12.66 20.57 23.90
C ILE A 137 -11.63 21.70 23.87
N THR A 138 -11.00 21.99 25.00
CA THR A 138 -9.76 22.75 25.09
C THR A 138 -8.64 21.78 25.43
N VAL A 139 -7.65 21.69 24.53
CA VAL A 139 -6.43 20.91 24.70
C VAL A 139 -5.31 21.84 25.11
N SER A 140 -4.63 21.57 26.21
CA SER A 140 -3.52 22.39 26.70
C SER A 140 -2.28 21.56 26.99
N GLY A 141 -1.11 22.12 26.67
CA GLY A 141 0.19 21.53 26.95
C GLY A 141 1.17 22.63 27.34
N LYS A 142 1.97 22.39 28.39
CA LYS A 142 2.94 23.36 28.90
C LYS A 142 4.35 22.86 28.61
N PHE A 143 5.24 23.71 28.11
CA PHE A 143 6.66 23.37 27.97
C PHE A 143 7.47 23.91 29.17
N PRO A 144 8.59 23.25 29.51
CA PRO A 144 9.49 23.73 30.54
C PRO A 144 9.97 25.16 30.26
N GLY A 145 9.75 26.06 31.22
CA GLY A 145 10.15 27.46 31.12
C GLY A 145 9.04 28.40 30.63
N ASP A 146 7.93 27.88 30.11
CA ASP A 146 6.78 28.71 29.75
C ASP A 146 6.02 29.15 31.02
N GLU A 147 5.51 30.39 31.03
CA GLU A 147 4.64 30.87 32.10
C GLU A 147 3.24 30.25 31.98
N GLU A 148 2.69 30.22 30.76
CA GLU A 148 1.34 29.73 30.46
C GLU A 148 1.36 28.48 29.57
N ALA A 149 0.31 27.68 29.65
CA ALA A 149 0.16 26.53 28.76
C ALA A 149 -0.27 26.98 27.36
N SER A 150 0.28 26.34 26.32
CA SER A 150 -0.23 26.50 24.96
C SER A 150 -1.58 25.81 24.82
N GLU A 151 -2.63 26.55 24.46
CA GLU A 151 -3.99 26.03 24.38
C GLU A 151 -4.53 25.99 22.94
N LEU A 152 -5.46 25.07 22.71
CA LEU A 152 -6.23 24.97 21.47
C LEU A 152 -7.66 24.51 21.78
N SER A 153 -8.64 25.27 21.32
CA SER A 153 -10.04 24.87 21.37
C SER A 153 -10.52 24.30 20.03
N LEU A 154 -11.40 23.30 20.11
CA LEU A 154 -12.01 22.64 18.96
C LEU A 154 -13.44 22.21 19.32
N SER A 155 -14.43 22.67 18.57
CA SER A 155 -15.82 22.25 18.75
C SER A 155 -16.18 21.06 17.87
N VAL A 156 -17.22 20.32 18.24
CA VAL A 156 -17.80 19.26 17.40
C VAL A 156 -18.21 19.83 16.04
N GLY A 157 -18.84 21.00 15.99
CA GLY A 157 -19.25 21.63 14.72
C GLY A 157 -18.08 21.94 13.77
N GLU A 158 -16.89 22.26 14.31
CA GLU A 158 -15.68 22.49 13.52
C GLU A 158 -14.93 21.20 13.12
N ALA A 159 -15.03 20.18 13.98
CA ALA A 159 -14.26 18.96 13.86
C ALA A 159 -14.97 17.86 13.08
N LYS A 160 -16.30 17.81 13.19
CA LYS A 160 -17.14 16.71 12.73
C LYS A 160 -17.04 16.51 11.22
N THR A 161 -16.83 15.25 10.87
CA THR A 161 -16.72 14.73 9.51
C THR A 161 -17.77 13.62 9.31
N GLY A 162 -17.74 12.96 8.15
CA GLY A 162 -18.52 11.75 7.90
C GLY A 162 -18.15 10.50 8.74
N ASN A 163 -17.19 10.58 9.67
CA ASN A 163 -16.76 9.42 10.47
C ASN A 163 -17.83 8.95 11.46
N ASP A 164 -18.10 7.63 11.48
CA ASP A 164 -19.05 7.01 12.41
C ASP A 164 -18.64 7.16 13.89
N MET A 165 -17.36 7.40 14.19
CA MET A 165 -16.91 7.67 15.57
C MET A 165 -17.56 8.92 16.16
N TRP A 166 -17.91 9.92 15.34
CA TRP A 166 -18.66 11.09 15.82
C TRP A 166 -20.08 10.74 16.31
N ARG A 167 -20.61 9.58 15.91
CA ARG A 167 -21.91 9.07 16.40
C ARG A 167 -21.74 8.16 17.61
N LYS A 168 -20.71 7.30 17.60
CA LYS A 168 -20.48 6.28 18.64
C LYS A 168 -19.86 6.86 19.91
N ASP A 169 -18.79 7.63 19.76
CA ASP A 169 -18.06 8.26 20.87
C ASP A 169 -17.48 9.62 20.43
N PRO A 170 -18.33 10.67 20.34
CA PRO A 170 -17.89 11.99 19.91
C PRO A 170 -16.90 12.62 20.88
N GLU A 171 -16.93 12.29 22.18
CA GLU A 171 -16.03 12.86 23.18
C GLU A 171 -14.60 12.36 22.95
N GLN A 172 -14.44 11.04 22.82
CA GLN A 172 -13.14 10.45 22.53
C GLN A 172 -12.61 10.89 21.16
N LYS A 173 -13.48 10.98 20.14
CA LYS A 173 -13.08 11.48 18.83
C LYS A 173 -12.57 12.92 18.91
N LEU A 174 -13.25 13.79 19.67
CA LEU A 174 -12.86 15.17 19.88
C LEU A 174 -11.51 15.30 20.61
N VAL A 175 -11.22 14.42 21.58
CA VAL A 175 -9.90 14.33 22.23
C VAL A 175 -8.79 14.08 21.22
N TYR A 176 -8.95 13.07 20.37
CA TYR A 176 -7.92 12.70 19.40
C TYR A 176 -7.74 13.75 18.30
N SER A 177 -8.84 14.26 17.75
CA SER A 177 -8.82 15.37 16.78
C SER A 177 -8.17 16.62 17.37
N GLY A 178 -8.49 16.95 18.63
CA GLY A 178 -7.90 18.05 19.38
C GLY A 178 -6.40 17.88 19.59
N ALA A 179 -5.96 16.71 20.05
CA ALA A 179 -4.55 16.40 20.27
C ALA A 179 -3.73 16.49 18.97
N VAL A 180 -4.25 15.95 17.85
CA VAL A 180 -3.60 16.04 16.54
C VAL A 180 -3.51 17.50 16.08
N LYS A 181 -4.59 18.28 16.20
CA LYS A 181 -4.63 19.69 15.80
C LYS A 181 -3.68 20.54 16.67
N TRP A 182 -3.61 20.25 17.97
CA TRP A 182 -2.67 20.88 18.90
C TRP A 182 -1.22 20.54 18.52
N ALA A 183 -0.92 19.27 18.30
CA ALA A 183 0.42 18.81 17.92
C ALA A 183 0.90 19.46 16.62
N ARG A 184 0.02 19.61 15.63
CA ARG A 184 0.36 20.31 14.37
C ARG A 184 0.74 21.77 14.56
N ARG A 185 0.16 22.42 15.57
CA ARG A 185 0.37 23.83 15.84
C ARG A 185 1.64 24.06 16.65
N TYR A 186 1.87 23.22 17.67
CA TYR A 186 2.90 23.47 18.67
C TYR A 186 4.06 22.46 18.66
N CYS A 187 3.90 21.30 18.01
CA CYS A 187 4.95 20.28 17.84
C CYS A 187 4.96 19.70 16.40
N PRO A 188 5.01 20.53 15.34
CA PRO A 188 4.91 20.06 13.97
C PRO A 188 5.98 19.04 13.58
N GLU A 189 7.17 19.09 14.19
CA GLU A 189 8.28 18.16 13.99
C GLU A 189 7.96 16.72 14.38
N ILE A 190 7.06 16.51 15.34
CA ILE A 190 6.61 15.18 15.78
C ILE A 190 5.69 14.54 14.75
N VAL A 191 4.82 15.35 14.13
CA VAL A 191 3.77 14.91 13.21
C VAL A 191 4.13 15.14 11.74
N LEU A 192 5.38 15.50 11.46
CA LEU A 192 5.84 15.79 10.10
C LEU A 192 5.75 14.55 9.21
N GLY A 193 4.95 14.64 8.15
CA GLY A 193 4.70 13.55 7.20
C GLY A 193 3.69 12.51 7.69
N VAL A 194 3.05 12.76 8.84
CA VAL A 194 2.07 11.85 9.44
C VAL A 194 0.68 12.24 8.98
N VAL A 195 0.01 11.28 8.35
CA VAL A 195 -1.40 11.40 7.94
C VAL A 195 -2.29 10.79 9.00
N THR A 196 -3.37 11.47 9.39
CA THR A 196 -4.39 10.94 10.31
C THR A 196 -5.72 10.70 9.59
N ASP A 197 -6.67 10.10 10.29
CA ASP A 197 -8.04 9.83 9.82
C ASP A 197 -8.74 11.13 9.43
N ASP A 198 -8.61 12.14 10.27
CA ASP A 198 -9.17 13.47 10.02
C ASP A 198 -8.61 14.12 8.75
N ASP A 199 -7.34 13.90 8.40
CA ASP A 199 -6.78 14.44 7.16
C ASP A 199 -7.42 13.80 5.95
N ILE A 200 -7.48 12.48 5.98
CA ILE A 200 -7.98 11.66 4.89
C ILE A 200 -9.43 12.01 4.63
N GLU A 201 -10.24 12.11 5.68
CA GLU A 201 -11.65 12.44 5.56
C GLU A 201 -11.85 13.83 4.95
N ARG A 202 -11.10 14.83 5.43
CA ARG A 202 -11.14 16.18 4.85
C ARG A 202 -10.65 16.19 3.40
N MET A 203 -9.63 15.40 3.05
CA MET A 203 -9.16 15.25 1.67
C MET A 203 -10.25 14.62 0.78
N ASN A 204 -10.93 13.58 1.26
CA ASN A 204 -12.00 12.91 0.54
C ASN A 204 -13.22 13.81 0.36
N GLU A 205 -13.63 14.55 1.40
CA GLU A 205 -14.73 15.51 1.35
C GLU A 205 -14.46 16.63 0.34
N ARG A 206 -13.22 17.16 0.31
CA ARG A 206 -12.80 18.16 -0.68
C ARG A 206 -12.84 17.59 -2.09
N ALA A 207 -12.27 16.42 -2.32
CA ALA A 207 -12.29 15.76 -3.63
C ALA A 207 -13.72 15.53 -4.13
N ALA A 208 -14.63 15.09 -3.24
CA ALA A 208 -16.04 14.89 -3.58
C ALA A 208 -16.77 16.22 -3.88
N ALA A 209 -16.44 17.31 -3.19
CA ALA A 209 -17.01 18.64 -3.45
C ALA A 209 -16.53 19.22 -4.79
N GLU A 210 -15.26 19.00 -5.13
CA GLU A 210 -14.69 19.37 -6.42
C GLU A 210 -15.36 18.61 -7.57
N GLU A 211 -15.54 17.29 -7.43
CA GLU A 211 -16.21 16.46 -8.44
C GLU A 211 -17.66 16.90 -8.69
N LYS A 212 -18.40 17.23 -7.61
CA LYS A 212 -19.77 17.77 -7.71
C LYS A 212 -19.80 19.11 -8.44
N THR A 213 -18.83 19.99 -8.18
CA THR A 213 -18.73 21.31 -8.82
C THR A 213 -18.47 21.17 -10.32
N VAL A 214 -17.59 20.24 -10.72
CA VAL A 214 -17.31 19.96 -12.14
C VAL A 214 -18.55 19.41 -12.85
N LYS A 215 -19.28 18.46 -12.23
CA LYS A 215 -20.52 17.91 -12.80
C LYS A 215 -21.65 18.93 -12.90
N GLN A 216 -21.75 19.87 -11.95
CA GLN A 216 -22.75 20.96 -12.01
C GLN A 216 -22.45 21.97 -13.12
N LYS A 217 -21.18 22.30 -13.36
CA LYS A 217 -20.77 23.18 -14.48
C LYS A 217 -20.93 22.53 -15.86
N ALA A 218 -20.92 21.19 -15.93
CA ALA A 218 -21.07 20.43 -17.17
C ALA A 218 -22.54 20.18 -17.59
N ARG A 219 -23.53 20.70 -16.85
CA ARG A 219 -24.95 20.61 -17.24
C ARG A 219 -25.26 21.70 -18.28
N PRO A 220 -25.64 21.37 -19.53
CA PRO A 220 -25.98 22.39 -20.51
C PRO A 220 -27.27 23.10 -20.08
N VAL A 221 -27.19 24.42 -19.92
CA VAL A 221 -28.35 25.28 -19.72
C VAL A 221 -29.03 25.43 -21.07
N PHE A 222 -30.06 24.62 -21.34
CA PHE A 222 -30.95 24.88 -22.46
C PHE A 222 -31.91 25.99 -22.04
N THR A 223 -31.73 27.19 -22.61
CA THR A 223 -32.69 28.29 -22.48
C THR A 223 -33.26 28.54 -23.87
N GLU A 224 -34.53 28.23 -24.09
CA GLU A 224 -35.25 28.59 -25.31
C GLU A 224 -35.57 30.10 -25.31
N PRO A 225 -35.21 30.87 -26.34
CA PRO A 225 -35.71 32.23 -26.52
C PRO A 225 -37.11 32.22 -27.17
N GLN A 226 -38.05 32.98 -26.59
CA GLN A 226 -39.38 33.28 -27.16
C GLN A 226 -39.30 34.42 -28.21
N PRO A 227 -40.28 34.55 -29.14
CA PRO A 227 -40.10 35.16 -30.46
C PRO A 227 -40.74 36.55 -30.66
N GLU A 228 -40.15 37.38 -31.54
CA GLU A 228 -40.83 38.50 -32.22
C GLU A 228 -40.65 38.35 -33.76
N GLY A 229 -41.73 38.38 -34.54
CA GLY A 229 -41.75 38.25 -36.02
C GLY A 229 -41.91 39.60 -36.76
N PRO A 230 -42.32 39.67 -38.06
CA PRO A 230 -42.45 38.61 -39.08
C PRO A 230 -41.86 38.92 -40.50
N ALA A 231 -41.41 37.84 -41.21
CA ALA A 231 -41.52 37.43 -42.64
C ALA A 231 -41.24 38.39 -43.85
N PRO A 232 -40.71 37.92 -45.02
CA PRO A 232 -41.35 36.86 -45.83
C PRO A 232 -40.44 35.74 -46.41
N VAL A 233 -41.13 34.61 -46.63
CA VAL A 233 -40.86 33.33 -47.32
C VAL A 233 -40.09 33.35 -48.65
N VAL A 234 -39.19 32.36 -48.84
CA VAL A 234 -39.21 31.42 -49.99
C VAL A 234 -38.69 30.04 -49.50
N ALA A 235 -39.35 28.98 -49.95
CA ALA A 235 -39.16 27.58 -49.58
C ALA A 235 -37.99 26.92 -50.34
N GLU A 236 -37.31 25.96 -49.69
CA GLU A 236 -36.97 24.69 -50.33
C GLU A 236 -36.65 23.61 -49.28
N GLU A 237 -37.28 22.47 -49.49
CA GLU A 237 -37.32 21.25 -48.69
C GLU A 237 -36.18 20.34 -49.15
N ASN A 238 -35.32 19.87 -48.24
CA ASN A 238 -34.61 18.62 -48.49
C ASN A 238 -34.30 17.85 -47.21
N THR A 239 -34.93 16.70 -47.14
CA THR A 239 -34.90 15.69 -46.09
C THR A 239 -33.67 14.82 -46.27
N LEU A 240 -32.84 14.68 -45.23
CA LEU A 240 -31.89 13.56 -45.13
C LEU A 240 -31.91 13.02 -43.69
N GLU A 241 -32.29 11.75 -43.60
CA GLU A 241 -32.35 10.94 -42.38
C GLU A 241 -30.95 10.64 -41.81
N PRO A 242 -30.80 10.46 -40.49
CA PRO A 242 -29.52 10.12 -39.86
C PRO A 242 -29.19 8.63 -40.03
N LYS A 243 -27.99 8.32 -40.53
CA LYS A 243 -27.43 6.96 -40.44
C LYS A 243 -26.89 6.71 -39.03
N GLU A 244 -27.56 5.83 -38.30
CA GLU A 244 -27.07 5.19 -37.08
C GLU A 244 -25.79 4.38 -37.38
N GLN A 245 -24.71 4.64 -36.65
CA GLN A 245 -23.57 3.73 -36.55
C GLN A 245 -23.60 3.02 -35.21
N LYS A 246 -23.74 1.70 -35.30
CA LYS A 246 -23.70 0.71 -34.23
C LYS A 246 -22.23 0.45 -33.85
N PRO A 247 -21.83 0.50 -32.57
CA PRO A 247 -20.47 0.12 -32.18
C PRO A 247 -20.28 -1.40 -32.17
N GLU A 248 -19.14 -1.84 -32.70
CA GLU A 248 -18.62 -3.22 -32.72
C GLU A 248 -18.30 -3.74 -31.30
N PRO A 249 -18.37 -5.06 -31.03
CA PRO A 249 -18.29 -5.60 -29.68
C PRO A 249 -16.83 -5.70 -29.19
N ALA A 250 -16.64 -5.45 -27.89
CA ALA A 250 -15.36 -5.60 -27.21
C ALA A 250 -14.94 -7.08 -27.10
N PRO A 251 -13.63 -7.40 -27.11
CA PRO A 251 -13.17 -8.78 -26.94
C PRO A 251 -13.42 -9.27 -25.51
N GLU A 252 -14.03 -10.46 -25.40
CA GLU A 252 -14.27 -11.18 -24.15
C GLU A 252 -12.96 -11.46 -23.41
N LYS A 253 -12.86 -10.99 -22.16
CA LYS A 253 -11.81 -11.42 -21.23
C LYS A 253 -12.22 -12.76 -20.64
N LYS A 254 -11.51 -13.84 -20.98
CA LYS A 254 -11.61 -15.11 -20.26
C LYS A 254 -11.24 -14.88 -18.79
N GLU A 255 -12.10 -15.35 -17.89
CA GLU A 255 -11.86 -15.29 -16.44
C GLU A 255 -10.63 -16.15 -16.08
N PRO A 256 -9.76 -15.70 -15.14
CA PRO A 256 -8.66 -16.54 -14.68
C PRO A 256 -9.21 -17.70 -13.87
N VAL A 257 -8.94 -18.93 -14.32
CA VAL A 257 -9.40 -20.13 -13.63
C VAL A 257 -8.73 -20.23 -12.25
N PHE A 258 -9.55 -20.25 -11.19
CA PHE A 258 -9.10 -20.19 -9.80
C PHE A 258 -8.68 -21.57 -9.29
N VAL A 259 -7.38 -21.79 -9.12
CA VAL A 259 -6.86 -22.99 -8.45
C VAL A 259 -6.81 -22.76 -6.94
N PRO A 260 -7.61 -23.49 -6.12
CA PRO A 260 -7.62 -23.31 -4.68
C PRO A 260 -6.27 -23.72 -4.06
N ALA A 261 -5.85 -23.01 -3.00
CA ALA A 261 -4.49 -23.09 -2.43
C ALA A 261 -4.09 -24.51 -1.98
N ASN A 262 -5.06 -25.32 -1.57
CA ASN A 262 -4.88 -26.73 -1.18
C ASN A 262 -4.52 -27.65 -2.36
N ALA A 263 -4.88 -27.32 -3.60
CA ALA A 263 -4.46 -28.06 -4.79
C ALA A 263 -3.00 -27.75 -5.16
N ARG A 264 -2.53 -26.52 -4.87
CA ARG A 264 -1.14 -26.09 -5.14
C ARG A 264 -0.13 -26.82 -4.27
N GLU A 265 -0.43 -27.01 -2.99
CA GLU A 265 0.43 -27.77 -2.07
C GLU A 265 0.49 -29.26 -2.43
N LYS A 266 -0.64 -29.87 -2.80
CA LYS A 266 -0.68 -31.29 -3.21
C LYS A 266 0.07 -31.56 -4.51
N LEU A 267 -0.02 -30.64 -5.48
CA LEU A 267 0.72 -30.74 -6.75
C LEU A 267 2.23 -30.58 -6.54
N ALA A 268 2.65 -29.70 -5.62
CA ALA A 268 4.05 -29.48 -5.27
C ALA A 268 4.70 -30.72 -4.62
N VAL A 269 3.94 -31.48 -3.82
CA VAL A 269 4.39 -32.76 -3.24
C VAL A 269 4.48 -33.84 -4.32
N ALA A 270 3.44 -33.99 -5.16
CA ALA A 270 3.41 -35.00 -6.21
C ALA A 270 4.53 -34.82 -7.26
N LEU A 271 4.86 -33.58 -7.62
CA LEU A 271 5.97 -33.26 -8.54
C LEU A 271 7.35 -33.55 -7.95
N ARG A 272 7.46 -33.70 -6.63
CA ARG A 272 8.73 -33.97 -5.94
C ARG A 272 9.12 -35.46 -5.98
N ASP A 273 8.11 -36.33 -6.09
CA ASP A 273 8.27 -37.79 -6.07
C ASP A 273 8.34 -38.42 -7.47
N LEU A 274 8.18 -37.61 -8.53
CA LEU A 274 8.33 -38.05 -9.93
C LEU A 274 9.82 -38.06 -10.33
N ASP A 275 10.35 -39.24 -10.67
CA ASP A 275 11.72 -39.41 -11.13
C ASP A 275 11.85 -38.94 -12.60
N PHE A 276 12.39 -37.74 -12.80
CA PHE A 276 12.55 -37.08 -14.11
C PHE A 276 13.70 -37.66 -14.97
N SER A 277 14.24 -38.82 -14.63
CA SER A 277 15.38 -39.41 -15.35
C SER A 277 15.03 -40.15 -16.65
N GLN A 278 13.76 -40.31 -17.00
CA GLN A 278 13.33 -40.90 -18.28
C GLN A 278 12.86 -39.80 -19.26
N GLU A 279 13.73 -39.47 -20.21
CA GLU A 279 13.46 -38.46 -21.24
C GLU A 279 12.28 -38.87 -22.13
N ARG A 280 11.13 -38.21 -21.96
CA ARG A 280 10.25 -37.70 -23.05
C ARG A 280 9.00 -36.98 -22.52
N PHE A 281 9.22 -35.94 -21.73
CA PHE A 281 8.26 -34.83 -21.62
C PHE A 281 8.99 -33.49 -21.51
N VAL A 282 10.04 -33.34 -22.33
CA VAL A 282 11.03 -32.26 -22.18
C VAL A 282 11.16 -31.46 -23.48
N SER A 283 10.08 -30.74 -23.82
CA SER A 283 10.19 -29.55 -24.69
C SER A 283 9.57 -28.32 -24.02
N GLY A 284 8.45 -28.48 -23.28
CA GLY A 284 7.85 -27.42 -22.46
C GLY A 284 8.57 -27.17 -21.12
N LEU A 285 8.95 -28.24 -20.41
CA LEU A 285 9.55 -28.18 -19.06
C LEU A 285 11.07 -27.88 -19.06
N ARG A 286 11.78 -27.99 -20.19
CA ARG A 286 13.24 -27.67 -20.28
C ARG A 286 13.58 -26.20 -20.02
N ARG A 287 12.58 -25.30 -19.96
CA ARG A 287 12.77 -23.89 -19.62
C ARG A 287 12.80 -23.61 -18.11
N ILE A 288 12.49 -24.61 -17.29
CA ILE A 288 12.44 -24.47 -15.84
C ILE A 288 13.79 -24.92 -15.27
N ASP A 289 14.53 -23.98 -14.70
CA ASP A 289 15.82 -24.19 -14.06
C ASP A 289 15.69 -25.27 -12.97
N PRO A 290 16.50 -26.34 -12.97
CA PRO A 290 16.44 -27.42 -11.97
C PRO A 290 16.52 -26.92 -10.53
N GLY A 291 17.21 -25.79 -10.28
CA GLY A 291 17.30 -25.17 -8.96
C GLY A 291 15.96 -24.60 -8.46
N LYS A 292 15.03 -24.26 -9.37
CA LYS A 292 13.69 -23.75 -9.03
C LYS A 292 12.65 -24.85 -8.81
N VAL A 293 13.00 -26.10 -9.10
CA VAL A 293 12.13 -27.26 -8.87
C VAL A 293 12.13 -27.67 -7.38
N ALA A 294 13.21 -27.37 -6.65
CA ALA A 294 13.30 -27.61 -5.21
C ALA A 294 12.35 -26.71 -4.38
N ASP A 295 12.04 -25.52 -4.91
CA ASP A 295 11.08 -24.55 -4.36
C ASP A 295 9.72 -24.74 -5.06
N GLY A 296 9.01 -25.82 -4.72
CA GLY A 296 7.76 -26.29 -5.36
C GLY A 296 6.58 -25.32 -5.47
N ILE A 297 6.75 -24.04 -5.15
CA ILE A 297 5.75 -22.97 -5.21
C ILE A 297 5.84 -22.19 -6.55
N THR A 298 6.98 -22.25 -7.27
CA THR A 298 7.22 -21.41 -8.46
C THR A 298 6.79 -22.05 -9.80
N ILE A 299 6.39 -23.32 -9.81
CA ILE A 299 6.15 -24.08 -11.06
C ILE A 299 4.72 -23.89 -11.60
N VAL A 300 3.74 -23.71 -10.72
CA VAL A 300 2.30 -23.66 -11.06
C VAL A 300 1.93 -22.63 -12.14
N PRO A 301 2.51 -21.41 -12.19
CA PRO A 301 2.18 -20.44 -13.25
C PRO A 301 2.83 -20.73 -14.62
N GLN A 302 3.61 -21.81 -14.78
CA GLN A 302 4.27 -22.16 -16.05
C GLN A 302 3.73 -23.43 -16.72
N LEU A 303 2.65 -24.02 -16.21
CA LEU A 303 2.01 -25.18 -16.82
C LEU A 303 1.12 -24.77 -18.02
N PRO A 304 1.06 -25.58 -19.09
CA PRO A 304 0.14 -25.33 -20.22
C PRO A 304 -1.32 -25.26 -19.76
N GLU A 305 -2.10 -24.39 -20.40
CA GLU A 305 -3.50 -24.06 -20.04
C GLU A 305 -4.39 -25.32 -19.96
N GLU A 306 -4.21 -26.28 -20.87
CA GLU A 306 -4.91 -27.58 -20.92
C GLU A 306 -4.68 -28.46 -19.68
N VAL A 307 -3.51 -28.33 -19.03
CA VAL A 307 -3.17 -29.06 -17.80
C VAL A 307 -3.80 -28.37 -16.59
N CYS A 308 -3.81 -27.03 -16.59
CA CYS A 308 -4.46 -26.24 -15.54
C CYS A 308 -5.98 -26.43 -15.52
N GLU A 309 -6.64 -26.54 -16.67
CA GLU A 309 -8.08 -26.79 -16.77
C GLU A 309 -8.45 -28.19 -16.25
N ARG A 310 -7.71 -29.25 -16.61
CA ARG A 310 -7.97 -30.60 -16.10
C ARG A 310 -7.70 -30.78 -14.59
N VAL A 311 -6.73 -30.05 -14.04
CA VAL A 311 -6.46 -30.00 -12.59
C VAL A 311 -7.66 -29.47 -11.79
N LEU A 312 -8.54 -28.68 -12.43
CA LEU A 312 -9.67 -28.05 -11.80
C LEU A 312 -10.98 -28.82 -11.92
N GLU A 313 -11.13 -29.68 -12.92
CA GLU A 313 -12.38 -30.41 -13.17
C GLU A 313 -12.41 -31.83 -12.57
N GLU A 314 -11.29 -32.57 -12.55
CA GLU A 314 -11.30 -34.03 -12.31
C GLU A 314 -10.61 -34.48 -11.00
N GLY A 315 -9.78 -33.63 -10.38
CA GLY A 315 -9.04 -33.97 -9.16
C GLY A 315 -7.75 -34.76 -9.39
N LEU A 316 -6.83 -34.68 -8.41
CA LEU A 316 -5.42 -35.09 -8.55
C LEU A 316 -5.22 -36.60 -8.83
N ASP A 317 -6.15 -37.44 -8.35
CA ASP A 317 -6.04 -38.90 -8.43
C ASP A 317 -6.25 -39.43 -9.87
N GLU A 318 -7.17 -38.82 -10.63
CA GLU A 318 -7.41 -39.19 -12.04
C GLU A 318 -6.26 -38.77 -12.97
N ILE A 319 -5.53 -37.71 -12.61
CA ILE A 319 -4.33 -37.25 -13.34
C ILE A 319 -3.17 -38.21 -13.13
N LEU A 320 -2.96 -38.69 -11.90
CA LEU A 320 -1.93 -39.69 -11.60
C LEU A 320 -2.25 -41.04 -12.26
N ASP A 321 -3.51 -41.43 -12.33
CA ASP A 321 -3.94 -42.63 -13.05
C ASP A 321 -3.84 -42.47 -14.57
N PHE A 322 -4.13 -41.29 -15.14
CA PHE A 322 -3.90 -41.01 -16.56
C PHE A 322 -2.42 -41.09 -16.93
N ILE A 323 -1.53 -40.58 -16.06
CA ILE A 323 -0.07 -40.66 -16.25
C ILE A 323 0.38 -42.13 -16.25
N ARG A 324 -0.05 -42.92 -15.25
CA ARG A 324 0.25 -44.36 -15.17
C ARG A 324 -0.30 -45.16 -16.36
N ILE A 325 -1.52 -44.86 -16.81
CA ILE A 325 -2.16 -45.54 -17.94
C ILE A 325 -1.47 -45.20 -19.26
N LYS A 326 -0.95 -43.97 -19.39
CA LYS A 326 -0.25 -43.53 -20.60
C LYS A 326 1.17 -44.12 -20.67
N GLU A 327 1.89 -44.17 -19.55
CA GLU A 327 3.18 -44.87 -19.45
C GLU A 327 3.04 -46.36 -19.79
N ALA A 328 2.02 -47.04 -19.24
CA ALA A 328 1.77 -48.45 -19.55
C ALA A 328 1.42 -48.70 -21.04
N LYS A 329 0.75 -47.77 -21.71
CA LYS A 329 0.42 -47.88 -23.15
C LYS A 329 1.59 -47.56 -24.07
N ASP A 330 2.50 -46.68 -23.65
CA ASP A 330 3.66 -46.30 -24.44
C ASP A 330 4.81 -47.33 -24.29
N GLU A 331 4.92 -48.02 -23.15
CA GLU A 331 5.79 -49.20 -23.00
C GLU A 331 5.35 -50.37 -23.90
N ASP A 332 4.05 -50.63 -24.01
CA ASP A 332 3.48 -51.69 -24.87
C ASP A 332 3.60 -51.36 -26.38
N ARG A 333 3.85 -50.07 -26.71
CA ARG A 333 4.13 -49.58 -28.07
C ARG A 333 5.62 -49.53 -28.41
N ALA A 334 6.49 -49.35 -27.42
CA ALA A 334 7.94 -49.36 -27.57
C ALA A 334 8.53 -50.78 -27.59
N GLY A 335 7.77 -51.79 -27.15
CA GLY A 335 8.10 -53.21 -27.23
C GLY A 335 7.64 -53.94 -28.51
N LYS A 336 7.10 -53.24 -29.52
CA LYS A 336 6.64 -53.82 -30.80
C LYS A 336 7.46 -53.37 -32.00
#